data_AF-A0A0K1SKV6-F1
#
_entry.id   AF-A0A0K1SKV6-F1
#
_cell.length_a   1.000
_cell.length_b   1.000
_cell.length_c   1.000
_cell.angle_alpha   90.00
_cell.angle_beta   90.00
_cell.angle_gamma   90.00
#
_symmetry.space_group_name_H-M   'P 1'
#
loop_
_entity.id
_entity.type
_entity.pdbx_description
1 polymer ?
#
loop_
_entity_poly.entity_id
_entity_poly.type
_entity_poly.pdbx_seq_one_letter_code
_entity_poly.pdbx_strand_id
1 'polypeptide(L)'
;MAKEESKYSREAEKAVKEGRVIELRTREGGPPLFVFMAREKGSHRDHIVGPTSCDCEYFLFHGILEGEGSCIHIQAYNIASRNESFRKIVVKREELKEILTEIFAYGKSLKLRKLISSR
;
A
#
# COMPACT_ATOMS: atom_id res chain seq x y z
N MET A 1 -7.93 12.49 21.09
CA MET A 1 -6.88 11.46 20.91
C MET A 1 -7.49 10.07 20.72
N ALA A 2 -8.19 9.45 21.68
CA ALA A 2 -8.74 8.08 21.52
C ALA A 2 -9.78 7.84 20.38
N LYS A 3 -10.58 8.85 20.00
CA LYS A 3 -11.58 8.71 18.90
C LYS A 3 -10.94 8.67 17.51
N GLU A 4 -9.75 9.25 17.35
CA GLU A 4 -9.10 9.41 16.05
C GLU A 4 -8.30 8.16 15.69
N GLU A 5 -7.54 7.61 16.65
CA GLU A 5 -6.89 6.29 16.53
C GLU A 5 -7.91 5.19 16.23
N SER A 6 -9.08 5.23 16.88
CA SER A 6 -10.20 4.32 16.64
C SER A 6 -10.75 4.40 15.20
N LYS A 7 -10.79 5.61 14.61
CA LYS A 7 -11.25 5.82 13.22
C LYS A 7 -10.23 5.31 12.21
N TYR A 8 -8.95 5.66 12.36
CA TYR A 8 -7.88 5.21 11.45
C TYR A 8 -7.75 3.69 11.45
N SER A 9 -7.88 3.05 12.62
CA SER A 9 -7.86 1.59 12.73
C SER A 9 -9.00 0.93 11.94
N ARG A 10 -10.23 1.45 12.04
CA ARG A 10 -11.38 0.93 11.27
C ARG A 10 -11.21 1.09 9.77
N GLU A 11 -10.66 2.21 9.32
CA GLU A 11 -10.41 2.44 7.89
C GLU A 11 -9.29 1.53 7.35
N ALA A 12 -8.25 1.31 8.15
CA ALA A 12 -7.17 0.37 7.84
C ALA A 12 -7.71 -1.07 7.75
N GLU A 13 -8.51 -1.52 8.71
CA GLU A 13 -9.18 -2.83 8.66
C GLU A 13 -10.06 -2.97 7.42
N LYS A 14 -10.83 -1.93 7.09
CA LYS A 14 -11.66 -1.90 5.88
C LYS A 14 -10.79 -2.03 4.62
N ALA A 15 -9.64 -1.37 4.57
CA ALA A 15 -8.69 -1.48 3.47
C ALA A 15 -8.18 -2.91 3.27
N VAL A 16 -7.84 -3.59 4.38
CA VAL A 16 -7.40 -4.98 4.35
C VAL A 16 -8.51 -5.90 3.86
N LYS A 17 -9.75 -5.73 4.38
CA LYS A 17 -10.92 -6.51 3.94
C LYS A 17 -11.25 -6.30 2.46
N GLU A 18 -11.02 -5.09 1.93
CA GLU A 18 -11.17 -4.76 0.51
C GLU A 18 -9.99 -5.29 -0.35
N GLY A 19 -9.01 -5.97 0.23
CA GLY A 19 -7.86 -6.53 -0.49
C GLY A 19 -6.94 -5.47 -1.08
N ARG A 20 -6.88 -4.27 -0.46
CA ARG A 20 -6.12 -3.12 -0.96
C ARG A 20 -4.66 -3.07 -0.50
N VAL A 21 -4.22 -4.03 0.29
CA VAL A 21 -2.80 -4.19 0.65
C VAL A 21 -2.23 -5.34 -0.18
N ILE A 22 -1.42 -4.99 -1.17
CA ILE A 22 -0.91 -5.90 -2.20
C ILE A 22 0.53 -6.27 -1.87
N GLU A 23 0.84 -7.55 -1.93
CA GLU A 23 2.21 -8.05 -1.93
C GLU A 23 2.62 -8.39 -3.37
N LEU A 24 3.61 -7.65 -3.89
CA LEU A 24 4.20 -7.87 -5.20
C LEU A 24 5.47 -8.70 -5.05
N ARG A 25 5.51 -9.83 -5.76
CA ARG A 25 6.69 -10.70 -5.87
C ARG A 25 7.14 -10.79 -7.32
N THR A 26 8.44 -10.74 -7.53
CA THR A 26 9.06 -11.00 -8.83
C THR A 26 9.19 -12.50 -9.07
N ARG A 27 9.02 -12.94 -10.31
CA ARG A 27 9.31 -14.34 -10.72
C ARG A 27 10.80 -14.64 -10.63
N GLU A 28 11.62 -13.62 -10.83
CA GLU A 28 13.08 -13.67 -10.83
C GLU A 28 13.68 -13.68 -9.42
N GLY A 29 12.83 -13.66 -8.37
CA GLY A 29 13.25 -13.60 -6.98
C GLY A 29 13.66 -12.19 -6.52
N GLY A 30 13.89 -12.05 -5.21
CA GLY A 30 14.12 -10.79 -4.53
C GLY A 30 13.14 -10.57 -3.36
N PRO A 31 13.34 -9.51 -2.57
CA PRO A 31 12.42 -9.17 -1.49
C PRO A 31 11.05 -8.78 -2.06
N PRO A 32 9.95 -9.11 -1.37
CA PRO A 32 8.63 -8.62 -1.75
C PRO A 32 8.55 -7.10 -1.58
N LEU A 33 7.73 -6.48 -2.41
CA LEU A 33 7.38 -5.06 -2.30
C LEU A 33 5.89 -4.96 -2.01
N PHE A 34 5.49 -4.02 -1.16
CA PHE A 34 4.10 -3.89 -0.77
C PHE A 34 3.52 -2.56 -1.21
N VAL A 35 2.28 -2.61 -1.70
CA VAL A 35 1.55 -1.46 -2.21
C VAL A 35 0.22 -1.36 -1.49
N PHE A 36 -0.08 -0.21 -0.93
CA PHE A 36 -1.43 0.16 -0.57
C PHE A 36 -2.13 0.77 -1.78
N MET A 37 -3.14 0.09 -2.30
CA MET A 37 -3.90 0.54 -3.46
C MET A 37 -5.00 1.52 -3.04
N ALA A 38 -4.99 2.71 -3.64
CA ALA A 38 -6.11 3.64 -3.49
C ALA A 38 -7.34 3.13 -4.24
N ARG A 39 -8.52 3.59 -3.79
CA ARG A 39 -9.76 3.35 -4.52
C ARG A 39 -9.69 4.00 -5.91
N GLU A 40 -10.41 3.39 -6.85
CA GLU A 40 -10.46 3.87 -8.23
C GLU A 40 -10.99 5.31 -8.29
N LYS A 41 -12.13 5.54 -7.63
CA LYS A 41 -12.73 6.87 -7.50
C LYS A 41 -12.02 7.66 -6.40
N GLY A 42 -11.68 8.91 -6.70
CA GLY A 42 -11.07 9.87 -5.78
C GLY A 42 -9.62 10.24 -6.12
N SER A 43 -9.10 11.23 -5.39
CA SER A 43 -7.78 11.84 -5.61
C SER A 43 -6.64 11.13 -4.89
N HIS A 44 -6.92 10.12 -4.05
CA HIS A 44 -5.89 9.38 -3.33
C HIS A 44 -4.99 8.57 -4.28
N ARG A 45 -3.72 8.48 -3.91
CA ARG A 45 -2.69 7.77 -4.67
C ARG A 45 -2.47 6.37 -4.11
N ASP A 46 -1.98 5.47 -4.96
CA ASP A 46 -1.34 4.25 -4.50
C ASP A 46 -0.05 4.62 -3.76
N HIS A 47 0.32 3.80 -2.78
CA HIS A 47 1.43 4.09 -1.89
C HIS A 47 2.33 2.88 -1.71
N ILE A 48 3.64 3.07 -1.84
CA ILE A 48 4.62 2.08 -1.42
C ILE A 48 4.67 2.06 0.11
N VAL A 49 4.53 0.88 0.69
CA VAL A 49 4.40 0.72 2.14
C VAL A 49 5.25 -0.44 2.65
N GLY A 50 5.72 -0.31 3.89
CA GLY A 50 6.42 -1.35 4.63
C GLY A 50 6.04 -1.30 6.11
N PRO A 51 6.69 -2.13 6.96
CA PRO A 51 6.36 -2.25 8.39
C PRO A 51 6.49 -0.92 9.15
N THR A 52 7.43 -0.07 8.74
CA THR A 52 7.74 1.20 9.41
C THR A 52 7.92 2.37 8.43
N SER A 53 7.51 2.21 7.17
CA SER A 53 7.73 3.20 6.11
C SER A 53 6.55 3.33 5.17
N CYS A 54 6.25 4.56 4.73
CA CYS A 54 5.29 4.82 3.66
C CYS A 54 5.73 6.04 2.84
N ASP A 55 5.43 6.07 1.55
CA ASP A 55 5.71 7.22 0.67
C ASP A 55 4.64 8.32 0.72
N CYS A 56 3.62 8.21 1.59
CA CYS A 56 2.59 9.22 1.69
C CYS A 56 3.10 10.49 2.38
N GLU A 57 2.53 11.62 1.98
CA GLU A 57 2.88 12.95 2.50
C GLU A 57 2.75 13.04 4.02
N TYR A 58 1.68 12.46 4.59
CA TYR A 58 1.49 12.40 6.04
C TYR A 58 2.66 11.73 6.76
N PHE A 59 3.16 10.61 6.23
CA PHE A 59 4.30 9.92 6.85
C PHE A 59 5.60 10.71 6.70
N LEU A 60 5.79 11.38 5.56
CA LEU A 60 6.96 12.24 5.35
C LEU A 60 7.01 13.37 6.39
N PHE A 61 5.90 14.06 6.63
CA PHE A 61 5.87 15.18 7.57
C PHE A 61 5.83 14.71 9.03
N HIS A 62 4.91 13.84 9.39
CA HIS A 62 4.73 13.46 10.80
C HIS A 62 5.69 12.34 11.21
N GLY A 63 5.74 11.26 10.42
CA GLY A 63 6.57 10.11 10.74
C GLY A 63 8.08 10.40 10.70
N ILE A 64 8.56 11.13 9.69
CA ILE A 64 10.00 11.41 9.53
C ILE A 64 10.43 12.70 10.24
N LEU A 65 9.73 13.82 10.05
CA LEU A 65 10.20 15.11 10.61
C LEU A 65 9.83 15.30 12.07
N GLU A 66 8.67 14.81 12.50
CA GLU A 66 8.20 14.98 13.89
C GLU A 66 8.49 13.76 14.76
N GLY A 67 8.85 12.62 14.16
CA GLY A 67 9.11 11.36 14.88
C GLY A 67 7.85 10.71 15.45
N GLU A 68 6.67 11.24 15.11
CA GLU A 68 5.37 10.79 15.59
C GLU A 68 4.46 10.53 14.40
N GLY A 69 3.89 9.33 14.27
CA GLY A 69 2.82 9.11 13.30
C GLY A 69 2.92 7.79 12.54
N SER A 70 1.87 6.98 12.68
CA SER A 70 1.63 5.80 11.86
C SER A 70 0.46 6.10 10.93
N CYS A 71 0.75 6.30 9.64
CA CYS A 71 -0.31 6.54 8.66
C CYS A 71 -1.22 5.31 8.51
N ILE A 72 -2.45 5.53 8.03
CA ILE A 72 -3.41 4.46 7.71
C ILE A 72 -2.79 3.34 6.86
N HIS A 73 -1.86 3.66 5.95
CA HIS A 73 -1.23 2.67 5.08
C HIS A 73 -0.34 1.69 5.87
N ILE A 74 0.49 2.20 6.79
CA ILE A 74 1.33 1.38 7.67
C ILE A 74 0.45 0.54 8.61
N GLN A 75 -0.62 1.13 9.15
CA GLN A 75 -1.58 0.38 9.97
C GLN A 75 -2.22 -0.76 9.18
N ALA A 76 -2.66 -0.51 7.94
CA ALA A 76 -3.24 -1.52 7.06
C ALA A 76 -2.22 -2.61 6.70
N TYR A 77 -0.96 -2.24 6.42
CA TYR A 77 0.13 -3.18 6.21
C TYR A 77 0.32 -4.09 7.44
N ASN A 78 0.42 -3.51 8.64
CA ASN A 78 0.67 -4.27 9.87
C ASN A 78 -0.51 -5.18 10.22
N ILE A 79 -1.75 -4.76 9.95
CA ILE A 79 -2.93 -5.64 10.08
C ILE A 79 -2.86 -6.79 9.07
N ALA A 80 -2.60 -6.50 7.80
CA ALA A 80 -2.51 -7.53 6.76
C ALA A 80 -1.35 -8.52 7.02
N SER A 81 -0.22 -8.02 7.53
CA SER A 81 0.94 -8.84 7.89
C SER A 81 0.63 -9.79 9.05
N ARG A 82 0.01 -9.30 10.12
CA ARG A 82 -0.35 -10.12 11.29
C ARG A 82 -1.37 -11.19 10.94
N ASN A 83 -2.27 -10.90 10.00
CA ASN A 83 -3.35 -11.79 9.60
C ASN A 83 -3.01 -12.62 8.35
N GLU A 84 -1.79 -12.50 7.81
CA GLU A 84 -1.36 -13.12 6.55
C GLU A 84 -2.31 -12.87 5.36
N SER A 85 -3.00 -11.72 5.35
CA SER A 85 -4.11 -11.43 4.45
C SER A 85 -3.76 -10.51 3.28
N PHE A 86 -2.48 -10.43 2.92
CA PHE A 86 -2.04 -9.72 1.73
C PHE A 86 -2.65 -10.32 0.46
N ARG A 87 -3.06 -9.46 -0.47
CA ARG A 87 -3.38 -9.89 -1.83
C ARG A 87 -2.07 -10.09 -2.60
N LYS A 88 -1.71 -11.35 -2.87
CA LYS A 88 -0.42 -11.71 -3.46
C LYS A 88 -0.48 -11.71 -4.99
N ILE A 89 0.45 -11.01 -5.63
CA ILE A 89 0.58 -10.96 -7.09
C ILE A 89 2.04 -11.23 -7.47
N VAL A 90 2.21 -12.17 -8.39
CA VAL A 90 3.53 -12.52 -8.95
C VAL A 90 3.64 -11.92 -10.35
N VAL A 91 4.65 -11.08 -10.54
CA VAL A 91 4.91 -10.29 -11.76
C VAL A 91 6.33 -10.51 -12.29
N LYS A 92 6.57 -10.18 -13.55
CA LYS A 92 7.95 -10.08 -14.06
C LYS A 92 8.62 -8.79 -13.57
N ARG A 93 9.95 -8.74 -13.62
CA ARG A 93 10.72 -7.54 -13.24
C ARG A 93 10.32 -6.29 -14.05
N GLU A 94 10.04 -6.44 -15.34
CA GLU A 94 9.64 -5.33 -16.21
C GLU A 94 8.27 -4.76 -15.79
N GLU A 95 7.34 -5.64 -15.43
CA GLU A 95 6.01 -5.24 -14.95
C GLU A 95 6.09 -4.56 -13.59
N LEU A 96 6.97 -5.03 -12.69
CA LEU A 96 7.21 -4.35 -11.42
C LEU A 96 7.76 -2.94 -11.65
N LYS A 97 8.73 -2.78 -12.56
CA LYS A 97 9.28 -1.46 -12.92
C LYS A 97 8.19 -0.54 -13.46
N GLU A 98 7.32 -1.05 -14.35
CA GLU A 98 6.18 -0.31 -14.89
C GLU A 98 5.23 0.15 -13.79
N ILE A 99 4.82 -0.76 -12.89
CA ILE A 99 3.95 -0.46 -11.75
C ILE A 99 4.54 0.66 -10.89
N LEU A 100 5.82 0.54 -10.49
CA LEU A 100 6.47 1.55 -9.65
C LEU A 100 6.55 2.90 -10.37
N THR A 101 6.91 2.90 -11.66
CA THR A 101 7.00 4.12 -12.46
C THR A 101 5.66 4.84 -12.51
N GLU A 102 4.55 4.11 -12.73
CA GLU A 102 3.21 4.69 -12.74
C GLU A 102 2.80 5.26 -11.38
N ILE A 103 3.10 4.56 -10.28
CA ILE A 103 2.81 5.05 -8.92
C ILE A 103 3.56 6.36 -8.65
N PHE A 104 4.85 6.42 -8.96
CA PHE A 104 5.65 7.62 -8.71
C PHE A 104 5.25 8.80 -9.60
N ALA A 105 5.07 8.55 -10.91
CA ALA A 105 4.79 9.61 -11.89
C ALA A 105 3.35 10.09 -11.87
N TYR A 106 2.37 9.18 -11.75
CA TYR A 106 0.94 9.47 -11.93
C TYR A 106 0.12 9.23 -10.67
N GLY A 107 0.72 8.64 -9.64
CA GLY A 107 0.05 8.36 -8.38
C GLY A 107 -0.83 7.13 -8.38
N LYS A 108 -1.14 6.53 -9.53
CA LYS A 108 -1.92 5.30 -9.62
C LYS A 108 -1.33 4.40 -10.69
N SER A 109 -1.18 3.11 -10.41
CA SER A 109 -0.78 2.14 -11.44
C SER A 109 -1.98 1.53 -12.17
N LEU A 110 -2.06 1.76 -13.47
CA LEU A 110 -3.02 1.10 -14.35
C LEU A 110 -2.61 -0.35 -14.59
N LYS A 111 -1.31 -0.63 -14.69
CA LYS A 111 -0.78 -1.99 -14.83
C LYS A 111 -1.20 -2.86 -13.64
N LEU A 112 -1.04 -2.37 -12.41
CA LEU A 112 -1.43 -3.06 -11.19
C LEU A 112 -2.94 -3.35 -11.16
N ARG A 113 -3.77 -2.36 -11.48
CA ARG A 113 -5.24 -2.51 -11.54
C ARG A 113 -5.67 -3.57 -12.55
N LYS A 114 -5.08 -3.58 -13.75
CA LYS A 114 -5.34 -4.61 -14.76
C LYS A 114 -4.99 -6.01 -14.24
N LEU A 115 -3.83 -6.17 -13.62
CA LEU A 115 -3.43 -7.46 -13.01
C LEU A 115 -4.38 -7.94 -11.92
N ILE A 116 -4.99 -7.00 -11.19
CA ILE A 116 -5.99 -7.25 -10.15
C ILE A 116 -7.36 -7.61 -10.72
N SER A 117 -7.80 -6.94 -11.79
CA SER A 117 -9.13 -7.17 -12.40
C SER A 117 -9.18 -8.38 -13.32
N SER A 118 -8.05 -8.83 -13.86
CA SER A 118 -7.97 -9.99 -14.77
C SER A 118 -7.82 -11.34 -14.06
N ARG A 119 -8.00 -11.39 -12.73
CA ARG A 119 -7.93 -12.61 -11.91
C ARG A 119 -9.14 -12.68 -11.00
#